data_AF-A0A1M4LBY4-F1
#
_entry.id   AF-A0A1M4LBY4-F1
#
_cell.length_a   1.000
_cell.length_b   1.000
_cell.length_c   1.000
_cell.angle_alpha   90.00
_cell.angle_beta   90.00
_cell.angle_gamma   90.00
#
_symmetry.space_group_name_H-M   'P 1'
#
loop_
_entity.id
_entity.type
_entity.pdbx_description
1 polymer ?
#
loop_
_entity_poly.entity_id
_entity_poly.type
_entity_poly.pdbx_seq_one_letter_code
_entity_poly.pdbx_strand_id
1 'polypeptide(L)'
;MNENEVLYLMMVLALVGGALGAKTANAAPWKGAIVAAVAMVVTVGSAIILSVDNLFLTLLCSLVVSAIIGSILGLTSRQTMQVILGQILVGFIGAAALGGIGGS
;
A
#
# COMPACT_ATOMS: atom_id res chain seq x y z
N MET A 1 -20.01 1.30 10.83
CA MET A 1 -18.61 1.56 11.20
C MET A 1 -18.41 3.05 11.15
N ASN A 2 -17.71 3.61 12.12
CA ASN A 2 -17.34 5.02 12.08
C ASN A 2 -16.23 5.22 11.03
N GLU A 3 -16.13 6.40 10.43
CA GLU A 3 -15.20 6.67 9.31
C GLU A 3 -13.74 6.41 9.70
N ASN A 4 -13.41 6.73 10.96
CA ASN A 4 -12.11 6.45 11.56
C ASN A 4 -11.81 4.95 11.67
N GLU A 5 -12.82 4.11 11.97
CA GLU A 5 -12.63 2.65 12.09
C GLU A 5 -12.31 2.02 10.74
N VAL A 6 -12.97 2.48 9.67
CA VAL A 6 -12.71 2.03 8.29
C VAL A 6 -11.30 2.42 7.87
N LEU A 7 -10.86 3.64 8.20
CA LEU A 7 -9.51 4.12 7.92
C LEU A 7 -8.44 3.27 8.61
N TYR A 8 -8.63 2.97 9.92
CA TYR A 8 -7.71 2.10 10.66
C TYR A 8 -7.68 0.68 10.08
N LEU A 9 -8.83 0.13 9.68
CA LEU A 9 -8.90 -1.20 9.08
C LEU A 9 -8.17 -1.25 7.73
N MET A 10 -8.36 -0.23 6.89
CA MET A 10 -7.67 -0.07 5.61
C MET A 10 -6.15 0.01 5.80
N MET A 11 -5.67 0.77 6.79
CA MET A 11 -4.24 0.84 7.12
C MET A 11 -3.68 -0.52 7.54
N VAL A 12 -4.39 -1.25 8.42
CA VAL A 12 -3.98 -2.59 8.85
C VAL A 12 -3.97 -3.57 7.67
N LEU A 13 -5.00 -3.55 6.82
CA LEU A 13 -5.09 -4.39 5.62
C LEU A 13 -3.94 -4.12 4.65
N ALA A 14 -3.61 -2.85 4.41
CA ALA A 14 -2.50 -2.50 3.52
C ALA A 14 -1.13 -2.91 4.09
N LEU A 15 -0.92 -2.82 5.41
CA LEU A 15 0.27 -3.37 6.09
C LEU A 15 0.35 -4.89 5.94
N VAL A 16 -0.77 -5.58 6.15
CA VAL A 16 -0.88 -7.04 5.98
C VAL A 16 -0.63 -7.43 4.52
N GLY A 17 -1.14 -6.67 3.56
CA GLY A 17 -0.88 -6.86 2.13
C GLY A 17 0.58 -6.72 1.75
N GLY A 18 1.24 -5.68 2.26
CA GLY A 18 2.68 -5.50 2.07
C GLY A 18 3.52 -6.61 2.71
N ALA A 19 3.15 -7.04 3.92
CA ALA A 19 3.82 -8.13 4.61
C ALA A 19 3.63 -9.49 3.91
N LEU A 20 2.42 -9.78 3.42
CA LEU A 20 2.12 -10.98 2.65
C LEU A 20 2.87 -10.97 1.31
N GLY A 21 2.89 -9.85 0.60
CA GLY A 21 3.65 -9.69 -0.65
C GLY A 21 5.17 -9.87 -0.46
N ALA A 22 5.73 -9.42 0.67
CA ALA A 22 7.11 -9.70 1.02
C ALA A 22 7.35 -11.18 1.33
N LYS A 23 6.41 -11.82 2.06
CA LYS A 23 6.50 -13.24 2.40
C LYS A 23 6.44 -14.13 1.15
N THR A 24 5.56 -13.81 0.19
CA THR A 24 5.52 -14.52 -1.11
C THR A 24 6.81 -14.38 -1.91
N ALA A 25 7.58 -13.34 -1.64
CA ALA A 25 8.85 -13.04 -2.28
C ALA A 25 10.09 -13.62 -1.57
N ASN A 26 9.89 -14.50 -0.58
CA ASN A 26 10.94 -14.98 0.32
C ASN A 26 11.73 -13.85 1.00
N ALA A 27 11.09 -12.70 1.22
CA ALA A 27 11.64 -11.60 1.98
C ALA A 27 11.04 -11.55 3.39
N ALA A 28 11.75 -10.90 4.31
CA ALA A 28 11.26 -10.74 5.67
C ALA A 28 9.97 -9.89 5.69
N PRO A 29 8.86 -10.37 6.30
CA PRO A 29 7.56 -9.73 6.20
C PRO A 29 7.52 -8.32 6.80
N TRP A 30 8.38 -8.04 7.79
CA TRP A 30 8.52 -6.70 8.38
C TRP A 30 9.01 -5.66 7.37
N LYS A 31 9.84 -6.06 6.38
CA LYS A 31 10.31 -5.14 5.33
C LYS A 31 9.15 -4.73 4.42
N GLY A 32 8.28 -5.67 4.06
CA GLY A 32 7.09 -5.40 3.25
C GLY A 32 6.07 -4.50 3.95
N ALA A 33 5.91 -4.67 5.26
CA ALA A 33 5.06 -3.79 6.08
C ALA A 33 5.61 -2.36 6.13
N ILE A 34 6.92 -2.15 6.24
CA ILE A 34 7.53 -0.82 6.23
C ILE A 34 7.35 -0.14 4.86
N VAL A 35 7.58 -0.86 3.76
CA VAL A 35 7.34 -0.32 2.41
C VAL A 35 5.88 0.12 2.28
N ALA A 36 4.92 -0.66 2.78
CA ALA A 36 3.51 -0.31 2.76
C ALA A 36 3.18 0.92 3.60
N ALA A 37 3.72 0.99 4.82
CA ALA A 37 3.49 2.11 5.72
C ALA A 37 3.95 3.42 5.09
N VAL A 38 5.16 3.44 4.53
CA VAL A 38 5.71 4.67 3.97
C VAL A 38 5.08 5.01 2.63
N ALA A 39 4.77 4.02 1.78
CA ALA A 39 4.02 4.26 0.54
C ALA A 39 2.67 4.93 0.82
N MET A 40 1.95 4.51 1.87
CA MET A 40 0.71 5.16 2.31
C MET A 40 0.92 6.60 2.78
N VAL A 41 1.91 6.85 3.63
CA VAL A 41 2.21 8.21 4.12
C VAL A 41 2.52 9.15 2.97
N VAL A 42 3.32 8.72 1.99
CA VAL A 42 3.65 9.55 0.84
C VAL A 42 2.46 9.72 -0.11
N THR A 43 1.64 8.69 -0.31
CA THR A 43 0.43 8.78 -1.14
C THR A 43 -0.55 9.79 -0.53
N VAL A 44 -0.84 9.68 0.77
CA VAL A 44 -1.73 10.62 1.50
C VAL A 44 -1.13 12.02 1.53
N GLY A 45 0.17 12.15 1.81
CA GLY A 45 0.87 13.44 1.79
C GLY A 45 0.82 14.11 0.42
N SER A 46 1.00 13.34 -0.66
CA SER A 46 0.92 13.85 -2.03
C SER A 46 -0.50 14.29 -2.41
N ALA A 47 -1.52 13.56 -1.97
CA ALA A 47 -2.91 13.93 -2.21
C ALA A 47 -3.30 15.22 -1.49
N ILE A 48 -2.86 15.40 -0.23
CA ILE A 48 -3.20 16.58 0.58
C ILE A 48 -2.39 17.81 0.15
N ILE A 49 -1.09 17.67 -0.11
CA ILE A 49 -0.19 18.81 -0.35
C ILE A 49 -0.30 19.33 -1.78
N LEU A 50 -0.44 18.43 -2.76
CA LEU A 50 -0.39 18.81 -4.18
C LEU A 50 -1.78 18.95 -4.81
N SER A 51 -2.87 18.59 -4.10
CA SER A 51 -4.24 18.50 -4.66
C SER A 51 -4.27 17.86 -6.05
N VAL A 52 -3.44 16.82 -6.24
CA VAL A 52 -3.32 16.11 -7.51
C VAL A 52 -4.47 15.12 -7.57
N ASP A 53 -5.56 15.50 -8.24
CA ASP A 53 -6.67 14.60 -8.60
C ASP A 53 -6.29 13.61 -9.73
N ASN A 54 -5.05 13.67 -10.23
CA ASN A 54 -4.56 12.74 -11.24
C ASN A 54 -4.11 11.41 -10.61
N LEU A 55 -5.02 10.45 -10.54
CA LEU A 55 -4.80 9.09 -10.06
C LEU A 55 -3.54 8.42 -10.65
N PHE A 56 -3.24 8.67 -11.92
CA PHE A 56 -2.04 8.15 -12.60
C PHE A 56 -0.73 8.68 -12.00
N LEU A 57 -0.68 9.98 -11.67
CA LEU A 57 0.49 10.61 -11.04
C LEU A 57 0.68 10.08 -9.62
N THR A 58 -0.40 9.93 -8.86
CA THR A 58 -0.36 9.42 -7.48
C THR A 58 0.12 7.97 -7.44
N LEU A 59 -0.35 7.13 -8.37
CA LEU A 59 0.13 5.76 -8.54
C LEU A 59 1.61 5.70 -8.91
N LEU A 60 2.06 6.51 -9.88
CA LEU A 60 3.47 6.57 -10.25
C LEU A 60 4.36 7.02 -9.08
N CYS A 61 3.93 8.04 -8.34
CA CYS A 61 4.65 8.52 -7.16
C CYS A 61 4.75 7.42 -6.10
N SER A 62 3.63 6.74 -5.79
CA SER A 62 3.59 5.61 -4.85
C SER A 62 4.50 4.46 -5.29
N LEU A 63 4.55 4.16 -6.60
CA LEU A 63 5.43 3.14 -7.16
C LEU A 63 6.92 3.50 -7.00
N VAL A 64 7.28 4.75 -7.32
CA VAL A 64 8.65 5.26 -7.19
C VAL A 64 9.11 5.24 -5.74
N VAL A 65 8.26 5.70 -4.82
CA VAL A 65 8.54 5.69 -3.37
C VAL A 65 8.71 4.27 -2.87
N SER A 66 7.82 3.36 -3.26
CA SER A 66 7.92 1.94 -2.90
C SER A 66 9.20 1.31 -3.43
N ALA A 67 9.64 1.69 -4.63
CA ALA A 67 10.90 1.25 -5.23
C ALA A 67 12.12 1.77 -4.46
N ILE A 68 12.14 3.06 -4.09
CA ILE A 68 13.23 3.67 -3.31
C ILE A 68 13.35 3.00 -1.94
N ILE A 69 12.23 2.82 -1.24
CA ILE A 69 12.22 2.24 0.11
C ILE A 69 12.54 0.75 0.07
N GLY A 70 12.06 0.05 -0.96
CA GLY A 70 12.45 -1.32 -1.22
C GLY A 70 13.96 -1.45 -1.39
N SER A 71 14.59 -0.55 -2.15
CA SER A 71 16.05 -0.57 -2.35
C SER A 71 16.82 -0.26 -1.06
N ILE A 72 16.36 0.72 -0.25
CA ILE A 72 16.96 1.06 1.05
C ILE A 72 16.92 -0.16 2.00
N LEU A 73 15.83 -0.93 1.96
CA LEU A 73 15.66 -2.14 2.77
C LEU A 73 16.39 -3.36 2.19
N GLY A 74 17.12 -3.21 1.08
CA GLY A 74 17.83 -4.29 0.41
C GLY A 74 16.91 -5.33 -0.23
N LEU A 75 15.69 -4.94 -0.61
CA LEU A 75 14.79 -5.79 -1.41
C LEU A 75 15.20 -5.71 -2.87
N THR A 76 15.26 -6.87 -3.53
CA THR A 76 15.44 -6.91 -4.98
C THR A 76 14.22 -6.34 -5.69
N SER A 77 14.38 -5.81 -6.90
CA SER A 77 13.26 -5.22 -7.67
C SER A 77 12.09 -6.19 -7.83
N ARG A 78 12.37 -7.49 -7.93
CA ARG A 78 11.34 -8.55 -7.99
C ARG A 78 10.54 -8.67 -6.69
N GLN A 79 11.22 -8.57 -5.54
CA GLN A 79 10.58 -8.63 -4.23
C GLN A 79 9.74 -7.38 -3.98
N THR A 80 10.25 -6.20 -4.33
CA THR A 80 9.50 -4.95 -4.20
C THR A 80 8.22 -4.97 -5.05
N MET A 81 8.28 -5.53 -6.27
CA MET A 81 7.10 -5.68 -7.11
C MET A 81 6.04 -6.59 -6.47
N GLN A 82 6.45 -7.69 -5.82
CA GLN A 82 5.53 -8.57 -5.11
C GLN A 82 4.92 -7.94 -3.85
N VAL A 83 5.67 -7.08 -3.15
CA VAL A 83 5.14 -6.27 -2.04
C VAL A 83 4.06 -5.31 -2.54
N ILE A 84 4.32 -4.60 -3.64
CA ILE A 84 3.35 -3.67 -4.26
C ILE A 84 2.10 -4.43 -4.70
N LEU A 85 2.27 -5.57 -5.39
CA LEU A 85 1.15 -6.42 -5.81
C LEU A 85 0.36 -6.96 -4.62
N GLY A 86 1.03 -7.33 -3.53
CA GLY A 86 0.39 -7.77 -2.28
C GLY A 86 -0.44 -6.66 -1.62
N GLN A 87 0.09 -5.43 -1.58
CA GLN A 87 -0.65 -4.26 -1.10
C GLN A 87 -1.89 -3.99 -1.95
N ILE A 88 -1.75 -4.03 -3.28
CA ILE A 88 -2.85 -3.80 -4.21
C ILE A 88 -3.93 -4.89 -4.04
N LEU A 89 -3.54 -6.17 -4.08
CA LEU A 89 -4.48 -7.28 -3.95
C LEU A 89 -5.23 -7.26 -2.62
N VAL A 90 -4.52 -7.09 -1.51
CA VAL A 90 -5.17 -7.05 -0.19
C VAL A 90 -5.96 -5.75 -0.01
N GLY A 91 -5.53 -4.64 -0.61
CA GLY A 91 -6.30 -3.41 -0.68
C GLY A 91 -7.63 -3.60 -1.41
N PHE A 92 -7.62 -4.26 -2.58
CA PHE A 92 -8.84 -4.58 -3.33
C PHE A 92 -9.74 -5.57 -2.61
N ILE A 93 -9.18 -6.63 -1.99
CA ILE A 93 -9.95 -7.59 -1.18
C ILE A 93 -10.54 -6.89 0.05
N GLY A 94 -9.77 -6.02 0.70
CA GLY A 94 -10.21 -5.20 1.81
C GLY A 94 -11.35 -4.27 1.41
N ALA A 95 -11.21 -3.57 0.29
CA ALA A 95 -12.24 -2.68 -0.25
C ALA A 95 -13.50 -3.47 -0.65
N ALA A 96 -13.35 -4.66 -1.24
CA ALA A 96 -14.47 -5.54 -1.57
C ALA A 96 -15.16 -6.09 -0.31
N ALA A 97 -14.38 -6.46 0.72
CA ALA A 97 -14.90 -6.93 2.00
C ALA A 97 -15.58 -5.83 2.82
N LEU A 98 -15.15 -4.57 2.65
CA LEU A 98 -15.72 -3.39 3.30
C LEU A 98 -16.82 -2.71 2.48
N GLY A 99 -16.93 -2.98 1.17
CA GLY A 99 -17.70 -2.12 0.27
C GLY A 99 -17.95 -2.65 -1.14
N GLY A 100 -18.03 -3.97 -1.36
CA GLY A 100 -18.60 -4.48 -2.61
C GLY A 100 -20.04 -4.00 -2.89
N ILE A 101 -20.83 -3.60 -1.88
CA ILE A 101 -22.19 -3.07 -2.05
C ILE A 101 -22.52 -2.16 -0.86
N GLY A 102 -22.65 -0.84 -1.06
CA GLY A 102 -23.27 0.01 -0.03
C GLY A 102 -22.93 1.50 -0.05
N GLY A 103 -23.45 2.23 -1.03
CA GLY A 103 -24.06 3.54 -0.82
C GLY A 103 -23.18 4.74 -0.48
N SER A 104 -22.71 5.42 -1.52
CA SER A 104 -23.07 6.82 -1.82
C SER A 104 -22.56 7.19 -3.21
#